data_AF-A0A2N6NC44-F1
#
_entry.id   AF-A0A2N6NC44-F1
#
_cell.length_a   1.000
_cell.length_b   1.000
_cell.length_c   1.000
_cell.angle_alpha   90.00
_cell.angle_beta   90.00
_cell.angle_gamma   90.00
#
_symmetry.space_group_name_H-M   'P 1'
#
loop_
_entity.id
_entity.type
_entity.pdbx_description
1 polymer ?
#
loop_
_entity_poly.entity_id
_entity_poly.type
_entity_poly.pdbx_seq_one_letter_code
_entity_poly.pdbx_strand_id
1 'polypeptide(L)'
;MLWLASIAVAASVASALPSTDETDSNNAPTISVVSPNLTTKWFDGSDLIQVVELFAYNTHKTRFLTKSHNLTLTIDSASLDTVLPGTVKRLAPGQRALVQVGVKNKAGVKAGAPCHGKAKATAAGSQTAASADLAGSCGIGDFTNTAESLLTHRTPDWFDRSKYGIFIHWGLYSVPAYGSTGKNENYAEWYWKWQHNPNDKTRTYQYHLETYGKDVNYDDFAANFSGKNFDPKEWVDLFADAGAQYFVPTTKHHDGFAIFNFSTSISRRSTVHYGPRRDFLAELFAAAKQHQPHLRRGTYFSLPEWYNPSYKNGGGSFAGGPPTNPYTGKTLDYTGYVEVHDFVADVQAPQMEALAYAYDTEMLWCDIGGPNKSADVMSKWINWARKQGRQVSYNSRCGLKGDYDTPEYDPNPKHPFDRKWESSRGMDPYSYGYNHVTPDDQYMTGEEIVKTLIDIVANNGNFLLDIGPAGDGSIPAIMQKGLRDAGAWIRGHNEAIFNTTYWSVTAGADPLRYTATADAFYIHHVGKPGGVVDIPDPVPYLPGDRVKVVGGTAHGSEIRTKWTGPGTLRLVLPDKVVEGDRYVWTFEIEYVR
;
A
#
# COMPACT_ATOMS: atom_id res chain seq x y z
N MET A 1 2.06 26.13 14.11
CA MET A 1 2.74 25.74 15.37
C MET A 1 1.78 25.75 16.57
N LEU A 2 0.53 25.32 16.39
CA LEU A 2 -0.52 25.26 17.43
C LEU A 2 -1.51 24.14 17.07
N TRP A 3 -1.01 22.92 16.82
CA TRP A 3 -1.83 21.69 16.66
C TRP A 3 -1.01 20.41 17.00
N LEU A 4 0.09 20.56 17.76
CA LEU A 4 0.98 19.46 18.16
C LEU A 4 0.88 19.11 19.66
N ALA A 5 -0.06 19.70 20.40
CA ALA A 5 -0.26 19.42 21.82
C ALA A 5 -1.65 18.82 22.04
N SER A 6 -1.79 17.51 21.80
CA SER A 6 -2.81 16.62 22.43
C SER A 6 -2.74 15.15 21.99
N ILE A 7 -1.86 14.74 21.09
CA ILE A 7 -1.67 13.31 20.70
C ILE A 7 -0.43 12.73 21.39
N ALA A 8 -0.39 12.84 22.71
CA ALA A 8 0.64 12.22 23.54
C ALA A 8 0.00 11.68 24.83
N VAL A 9 -1.03 10.85 24.68
CA VAL A 9 -1.50 9.95 25.74
C VAL A 9 -1.83 8.62 25.08
N ALA A 10 -1.26 7.53 25.62
CA ALA A 10 -1.42 6.13 25.25
C ALA A 10 -0.47 5.56 24.17
N ALA A 11 0.83 5.83 24.28
CA ALA A 11 1.88 4.94 23.77
C ALA A 11 2.69 4.35 24.94
N SER A 12 2.02 3.74 25.92
CA SER A 12 2.68 2.95 26.98
C SER A 12 1.68 2.13 27.79
N VAL A 13 1.03 1.14 27.19
CA VAL A 13 0.41 0.07 27.98
C VAL A 13 0.54 -1.26 27.23
N ALA A 14 1.75 -1.82 27.23
CA ALA A 14 1.92 -3.26 27.13
C ALA A 14 1.53 -3.85 28.51
N SER A 15 0.25 -3.89 28.85
CA SER A 15 -0.20 -4.56 30.08
C SER A 15 -0.47 -6.02 29.77
N ALA A 16 0.19 -6.91 30.50
CA ALA A 16 -0.15 -8.32 30.55
C ALA A 16 -1.66 -8.52 30.80
N LEU A 17 -2.28 -9.43 30.06
CA LEU A 17 -3.65 -9.87 30.32
C LEU A 17 -3.70 -10.50 31.73
N PRO A 18 -4.70 -10.21 32.58
CA PRO A 18 -4.72 -10.72 33.95
C PRO A 18 -5.24 -12.15 34.10
N SER A 19 -4.87 -12.76 35.23
CA SER A 19 -4.76 -14.21 35.50
C SER A 19 -6.05 -15.02 35.63
N THR A 20 -7.23 -14.42 35.60
CA THR A 20 -8.49 -15.14 35.85
C THR A 20 -9.63 -14.56 35.04
N ASP A 21 -10.16 -15.36 34.12
CA ASP A 21 -11.31 -15.01 33.29
C ASP A 21 -12.61 -15.44 34.00
N GLU A 22 -13.43 -14.47 34.38
CA GLU A 22 -14.81 -14.72 34.81
C GLU A 22 -15.66 -14.92 33.55
N THR A 23 -15.51 -16.09 32.92
CA THR A 23 -16.19 -16.50 31.68
C THR A 23 -17.72 -16.63 31.81
N ASP A 24 -18.28 -16.43 33.00
CA ASP A 24 -19.61 -16.93 33.37
C ASP A 24 -20.56 -15.86 33.93
N SER A 25 -20.42 -14.59 33.52
CA SER A 25 -21.40 -13.56 33.86
C SER A 25 -21.99 -12.91 32.60
N ASN A 26 -23.32 -12.82 32.52
CA ASN A 26 -24.04 -12.07 31.49
C ASN A 26 -23.75 -10.55 31.49
N ASN A 27 -22.85 -10.06 32.35
CA ASN A 27 -22.52 -8.64 32.47
C ASN A 27 -21.38 -8.27 31.54
N ALA A 28 -21.65 -7.34 30.61
CA ALA A 28 -20.66 -6.78 29.70
C ALA A 28 -19.46 -6.15 30.43
N PRO A 29 -18.24 -6.22 29.86
CA PRO A 29 -17.10 -5.49 30.39
C PRO A 29 -17.29 -3.98 30.26
N THR A 30 -16.56 -3.21 31.05
CA THR A 30 -16.50 -1.75 30.92
C THR A 30 -15.79 -1.37 29.62
N ILE A 31 -16.55 -0.78 28.69
CA ILE A 31 -16.04 -0.28 27.41
C ILE A 31 -15.90 1.23 27.50
N SER A 32 -14.88 1.80 26.86
CA SER A 32 -14.82 3.21 26.50
C SER A 32 -14.85 3.41 24.98
N VAL A 33 -15.37 4.56 24.55
CA VAL A 33 -15.32 5.02 23.16
C VAL A 33 -14.26 6.12 23.09
N VAL A 34 -13.31 6.00 22.17
CA VAL A 34 -12.15 6.89 22.09
C VAL A 34 -12.00 7.42 20.67
N SER A 35 -11.70 8.71 20.56
CA SER A 35 -11.37 9.42 19.32
C SER A 35 -12.37 9.22 18.17
N PRO A 36 -13.69 9.41 18.37
CA PRO A 36 -14.63 9.37 17.26
C PRO A 36 -14.31 10.48 16.26
N ASN A 37 -14.19 10.10 14.99
CA ASN A 37 -13.72 10.96 13.92
C ASN A 37 -14.64 10.82 12.69
N LEU A 38 -15.27 11.93 12.29
CA LEU A 38 -15.99 12.03 11.02
C LEU A 38 -14.96 12.07 9.90
N THR A 39 -14.80 10.96 9.20
CA THR A 39 -13.81 10.86 8.13
C THR A 39 -14.36 11.42 6.82
N THR A 40 -13.47 11.61 5.85
CA THR A 40 -13.85 11.92 4.47
C THR A 40 -14.07 10.66 3.62
N LYS A 41 -13.97 9.46 4.22
CA LYS A 41 -14.19 8.16 3.58
C LYS A 41 -15.67 7.83 3.51
N TRP A 42 -16.02 6.97 2.57
CA TRP A 42 -17.33 6.31 2.55
C TRP A 42 -17.19 4.81 2.30
N PHE A 43 -18.23 4.05 2.63
CA PHE A 43 -18.25 2.62 2.32
C PHE A 43 -18.33 2.42 0.79
N ASP A 44 -17.40 1.63 0.23
CA ASP A 44 -17.37 1.33 -1.21
C ASP A 44 -18.71 0.74 -1.69
N GLY A 45 -19.15 1.16 -2.88
CA GLY A 45 -20.44 0.74 -3.46
C GLY A 45 -21.68 1.32 -2.78
N SER A 46 -21.53 2.18 -1.76
CA SER A 46 -22.64 2.89 -1.13
C SER A 46 -22.90 4.26 -1.77
N ASP A 47 -24.10 4.78 -1.58
CA ASP A 47 -24.47 6.17 -1.90
C ASP A 47 -23.89 7.13 -0.84
N LEU A 48 -22.56 7.27 -0.87
CA LEU A 48 -21.74 8.12 -0.01
C LEU A 48 -22.08 8.01 1.49
N ILE A 49 -22.29 6.77 1.99
CA ILE A 49 -22.45 6.54 3.43
C ILE A 49 -21.10 6.87 4.08
N GLN A 50 -21.02 8.03 4.73
CA GLN A 50 -19.81 8.52 5.37
C GLN A 50 -19.40 7.58 6.49
N VAL A 51 -18.10 7.31 6.58
CA VAL A 51 -17.53 6.51 7.66
C VAL A 51 -17.18 7.41 8.84
N VAL A 52 -17.67 7.05 10.02
CA VAL A 52 -17.13 7.50 11.31
C VAL A 52 -16.21 6.43 11.84
N GLU A 53 -14.94 6.77 12.01
CA GLU A 53 -13.95 5.88 12.63
C GLU A 53 -13.79 6.22 14.09
N LEU A 54 -13.77 5.21 14.95
CA LEU A 54 -13.60 5.39 16.40
C LEU A 54 -13.00 4.12 17.00
N PHE A 55 -12.41 4.21 18.18
CA PHE A 55 -11.91 3.05 18.90
C PHE A 55 -12.87 2.62 20.01
N ALA A 56 -13.28 1.36 20.02
CA ALA A 56 -13.84 0.71 21.20
C ALA A 56 -12.69 0.15 22.03
N TYR A 57 -12.58 0.56 23.29
CA TYR A 57 -11.50 0.13 24.20
C TYR A 57 -12.08 -0.63 25.39
N ASN A 58 -11.63 -1.86 25.61
CA ASN A 58 -12.02 -2.63 26.78
C ASN A 58 -11.16 -2.21 27.98
N THR A 59 -11.74 -1.38 28.82
CA THR A 59 -11.10 -0.87 30.05
C THR A 59 -11.28 -1.79 31.25
N HIS A 60 -12.08 -2.83 31.11
CA HIS A 60 -12.25 -3.80 32.19
C HIS A 60 -10.92 -4.50 32.45
N LYS A 61 -10.62 -4.77 33.72
CA LYS A 61 -9.35 -5.39 34.08
C LYS A 61 -9.30 -6.84 33.62
N THR A 62 -10.33 -7.64 33.83
CA THR A 62 -10.26 -9.10 33.70
C THR A 62 -11.21 -9.75 32.70
N ARG A 63 -12.13 -9.00 32.08
CA ARG A 63 -13.24 -9.59 31.32
C ARG A 63 -13.14 -9.24 29.86
N PHE A 64 -13.34 -10.25 29.02
CA PHE A 64 -13.42 -10.07 27.58
C PHE A 64 -14.78 -9.50 27.17
N LEU A 65 -14.76 -8.68 26.14
CA LEU A 65 -15.93 -8.48 25.30
C LEU A 65 -16.01 -9.65 24.33
N THR A 66 -17.22 -10.17 24.17
CA THR A 66 -17.54 -11.32 23.32
C THR A 66 -18.81 -11.01 22.52
N LYS A 67 -19.10 -11.83 21.51
CA LYS A 67 -20.25 -11.63 20.62
C LYS A 67 -21.57 -11.65 21.38
N SER A 68 -21.68 -12.46 22.44
CA SER A 68 -22.88 -12.53 23.29
C SER A 68 -23.26 -11.20 23.96
N HIS A 69 -22.31 -10.29 24.16
CA HIS A 69 -22.59 -8.97 24.74
C HIS A 69 -23.27 -8.00 23.76
N ASN A 70 -23.30 -8.34 22.47
CA ASN A 70 -23.97 -7.57 21.40
C ASN A 70 -23.62 -6.07 21.40
N LEU A 71 -22.32 -5.74 21.55
CA LEU A 71 -21.88 -4.34 21.55
C LEU A 71 -22.13 -3.71 20.19
N THR A 72 -22.99 -2.68 20.18
CA THR A 72 -23.32 -1.89 19.01
C THR A 72 -22.87 -0.45 19.21
N LEU A 73 -22.29 0.14 18.17
CA LEU A 73 -21.81 1.52 18.15
C LEU A 73 -22.63 2.34 17.15
N THR A 74 -23.16 3.45 17.62
CA THR A 74 -24.03 4.35 16.86
C THR A 74 -23.63 5.80 17.08
N ILE A 75 -24.04 6.67 16.15
CA ILE A 75 -23.90 8.12 16.25
C ILE A 75 -25.26 8.74 16.55
N ASP A 76 -25.34 9.47 17.66
CA ASP A 76 -26.47 10.32 18.01
C ASP A 76 -26.14 11.77 17.64
N SER A 77 -26.90 12.32 16.70
CA SER A 77 -26.70 13.69 16.19
C SER A 77 -28.00 14.30 15.68
N ALA A 78 -28.13 15.61 15.82
CA ALA A 78 -29.19 16.38 15.18
C ALA A 78 -29.03 16.45 13.65
N SER A 79 -27.83 16.16 13.12
CA SER A 79 -27.48 16.33 11.70
C SER A 79 -27.24 15.03 10.94
N LEU A 80 -27.06 13.91 11.64
CA LEU A 80 -26.71 12.63 11.05
C LEU A 80 -27.68 11.53 11.49
N ASP A 81 -27.98 10.61 10.58
CA ASP A 81 -28.59 9.33 10.86
C ASP A 81 -27.54 8.23 10.82
N THR A 82 -27.50 7.38 11.84
CA THR A 82 -26.74 6.12 11.77
C THR A 82 -27.49 5.16 10.86
N VAL A 83 -26.86 4.78 9.75
CA VAL A 83 -27.43 3.84 8.77
C VAL A 83 -26.74 2.48 8.79
N LEU A 84 -25.48 2.42 9.26
CA LEU A 84 -24.72 1.18 9.46
C LEU A 84 -24.07 1.23 10.85
N PRO A 85 -24.69 0.60 11.87
CA PRO A 85 -24.07 0.51 13.19
C PRO A 85 -22.76 -0.29 13.17
N GLY A 86 -21.79 0.13 13.96
CA GLY A 86 -20.54 -0.61 14.17
C GLY A 86 -20.73 -1.72 15.21
N THR A 87 -19.98 -2.80 15.09
CA THR A 87 -20.05 -3.94 16.03
C THR A 87 -18.66 -4.45 16.40
N VAL A 88 -18.51 -5.02 17.59
CA VAL A 88 -17.27 -5.67 18.02
C VAL A 88 -17.60 -7.07 18.56
N LYS A 89 -16.95 -8.10 18.00
CA LYS A 89 -17.21 -9.50 18.38
C LYS A 89 -16.27 -10.02 19.46
N ARG A 90 -15.05 -9.51 19.53
CA ARG A 90 -14.05 -9.92 20.53
C ARG A 90 -13.17 -8.72 20.89
N LEU A 91 -12.97 -8.49 22.19
CA LEU A 91 -12.01 -7.50 22.67
C LEU A 91 -11.51 -7.89 24.06
N ALA A 92 -10.24 -8.25 24.21
CA ALA A 92 -9.69 -8.60 25.51
C ALA A 92 -9.48 -7.36 26.41
N PRO A 93 -9.33 -7.55 27.73
CA PRO A 93 -8.90 -6.49 28.63
C PRO A 93 -7.69 -5.69 28.11
N GLY A 94 -7.76 -4.37 28.18
CA GLY A 94 -6.67 -3.50 27.74
C GLY A 94 -6.47 -3.42 26.23
N GLN A 95 -7.40 -3.94 25.42
CA GLN A 95 -7.32 -3.86 23.96
C GLN A 95 -8.30 -2.84 23.38
N ARG A 96 -7.92 -2.25 22.25
CA ARG A 96 -8.77 -1.38 21.43
C ARG A 96 -8.99 -1.99 20.05
N ALA A 97 -10.19 -1.80 19.49
CA ALA A 97 -10.51 -2.14 18.11
C ALA A 97 -10.97 -0.88 17.37
N LEU A 98 -10.46 -0.67 16.15
CA LEU A 98 -11.00 0.31 15.22
C LEU A 98 -12.39 -0.16 14.77
N VAL A 99 -13.38 0.70 14.91
CA VAL A 99 -14.76 0.44 14.50
C VAL A 99 -15.17 1.52 13.51
N GLN A 100 -15.78 1.09 12.41
CA GLN A 100 -16.40 1.96 11.41
C GLN A 100 -17.91 1.96 11.60
N VAL A 101 -18.51 3.15 11.71
CA VAL A 101 -19.97 3.38 11.77
C VAL A 101 -20.36 4.19 10.54
N GLY A 102 -21.38 3.74 9.81
CA GLY A 102 -21.89 4.46 8.64
C GLY A 102 -22.99 5.44 8.98
N VAL A 103 -22.84 6.68 8.52
CA VAL A 103 -23.80 7.75 8.72
C VAL A 103 -24.22 8.41 7.41
N LYS A 104 -25.44 8.94 7.37
CA LYS A 104 -25.91 9.83 6.31
C LYS A 104 -26.36 11.16 6.89
N ASN A 105 -26.21 12.22 6.11
CA ASN A 105 -26.75 13.52 6.45
C ASN A 105 -28.28 13.47 6.51
N LYS A 106 -28.86 14.06 7.56
CA LYS A 106 -30.30 14.30 7.62
C LYS A 106 -30.73 15.31 6.55
N ALA A 107 -32.02 15.28 6.21
CA ALA A 107 -32.59 16.22 5.25
C ALA A 107 -32.24 17.68 5.60
N GLY A 108 -31.75 18.43 4.61
CA GLY A 108 -31.36 19.84 4.77
C GLY A 108 -29.91 20.07 5.26
N VAL A 109 -29.20 19.03 5.71
CA VAL A 109 -27.78 19.15 6.12
C VAL A 109 -26.87 19.01 4.91
N LYS A 110 -26.22 20.10 4.52
CA LYS A 110 -25.28 20.12 3.39
C LYS A 110 -24.00 19.34 3.71
N ALA A 111 -23.43 18.68 2.70
CA ALA A 111 -22.12 18.05 2.82
C ALA A 111 -21.04 19.10 3.14
N GLY A 112 -20.12 18.77 4.06
CA GLY A 112 -19.10 19.70 4.54
C GLY A 112 -19.58 20.69 5.62
N ALA A 113 -20.84 20.64 6.05
CA ALA A 113 -21.33 21.48 7.14
C ALA A 113 -20.74 21.03 8.49
N PRO A 114 -20.43 21.95 9.42
CA PRO A 114 -20.04 21.60 10.78
C PRO A 114 -21.07 20.69 11.45
N CYS A 115 -20.58 19.63 12.08
CA CYS A 115 -21.37 18.57 12.69
C CYS A 115 -20.94 18.36 14.13
N HIS A 116 -21.92 18.13 15.00
CA HIS A 116 -21.68 17.69 16.37
C HIS A 116 -22.62 16.53 16.71
N GLY A 117 -22.18 15.68 17.63
CA GLY A 117 -22.97 14.55 18.11
C GLY A 117 -22.24 13.80 19.21
N LYS A 118 -22.71 12.60 19.50
CA LYS A 118 -22.04 11.66 20.39
C LYS A 118 -21.97 10.29 19.73
N ALA A 119 -20.79 9.69 19.73
CA ALA A 119 -20.66 8.26 19.50
C ALA A 119 -21.09 7.53 20.79
N LYS A 120 -21.99 6.56 20.66
CA LYS A 120 -22.52 5.77 21.78
C LYS A 120 -22.24 4.29 21.54
N ALA A 121 -21.75 3.62 22.57
CA ALA A 121 -21.63 2.18 22.62
C ALA A 121 -22.70 1.61 23.56
N THR A 122 -23.45 0.61 23.08
CA THR A 122 -24.54 -0.03 23.82
C THR A 122 -24.34 -1.54 23.79
N ALA A 123 -24.37 -2.18 24.96
CA ALA A 123 -24.34 -3.64 25.11
C ALA A 123 -25.74 -4.17 25.48
N ALA A 124 -25.94 -5.48 25.39
CA ALA A 124 -27.17 -6.14 25.83
C ALA A 124 -27.52 -5.76 27.29
N GLY A 125 -28.77 -5.35 27.54
CA GLY A 125 -29.21 -4.81 28.84
C GLY A 125 -29.55 -3.31 28.87
N SER A 126 -29.44 -2.61 27.72
CA SER A 126 -30.01 -1.29 27.43
C SER A 126 -29.40 -0.06 28.14
N GLN A 127 -28.32 -0.22 28.90
CA GLN A 127 -27.54 0.91 29.43
C GLN A 127 -26.42 1.29 28.45
N THR A 128 -26.25 2.59 28.19
CA THR A 128 -25.10 3.12 27.45
C THR A 128 -23.81 2.70 28.17
N ALA A 129 -23.00 1.86 27.52
CA ALA A 129 -21.74 1.38 28.08
C ALA A 129 -20.67 2.49 28.09
N ALA A 130 -20.66 3.33 27.05
CA ALA A 130 -19.85 4.53 26.97
C ALA A 130 -20.35 5.50 25.90
N SER A 131 -19.94 6.76 26.02
CA SER A 131 -20.12 7.76 24.96
C SER A 131 -18.93 8.70 24.87
N ALA A 132 -18.64 9.21 23.68
CA ALA A 132 -17.66 10.26 23.44
C ALA A 132 -18.24 11.33 22.51
N ASP A 133 -17.84 12.58 22.73
CA ASP A 133 -18.25 13.68 21.86
C ASP A 133 -17.65 13.52 20.47
N LEU A 134 -18.47 13.75 19.45
CA LEU A 134 -18.08 13.74 18.06
C LEU A 134 -18.24 15.15 17.50
N ALA A 135 -17.22 15.64 16.81
CA ALA A 135 -17.26 16.88 16.05
C ALA A 135 -16.51 16.71 14.73
N GLY A 136 -16.93 17.42 13.68
CA GLY A 136 -16.30 17.34 12.37
C GLY A 136 -17.20 17.91 11.28
N SER A 137 -17.11 17.35 10.08
CA SER A 137 -17.95 17.75 8.94
C SER A 137 -18.97 16.66 8.60
N CYS A 138 -20.25 17.01 8.49
CA CYS A 138 -21.29 16.06 8.07
C CYS A 138 -21.18 15.84 6.56
N GLY A 139 -21.12 14.58 6.12
CA GLY A 139 -20.96 14.21 4.73
C GLY A 139 -19.58 14.59 4.17
N ILE A 140 -19.37 14.28 2.90
CA ILE A 140 -18.08 14.53 2.24
C ILE A 140 -18.15 15.84 1.45
N GLY A 141 -17.63 16.93 2.03
CA GLY A 141 -17.53 18.24 1.38
C GLY A 141 -16.46 18.28 0.30
N ASP A 142 -16.46 19.31 -0.57
CA ASP A 142 -15.43 19.47 -1.59
C ASP A 142 -14.05 19.72 -0.99
N PHE A 143 -13.05 19.04 -1.52
CA PHE A 143 -11.64 19.31 -1.21
C PHE A 143 -11.18 20.59 -1.91
N THR A 144 -10.43 21.42 -1.21
CA THR A 144 -9.77 22.61 -1.76
C THR A 144 -8.26 22.36 -1.86
N ASN A 145 -7.54 23.22 -2.57
CA ASN A 145 -6.09 23.13 -2.74
C ASN A 145 -5.30 23.58 -1.49
N THR A 146 -5.93 23.66 -0.31
CA THR A 146 -5.25 23.99 0.93
C THR A 146 -4.72 22.72 1.59
N ALA A 147 -3.57 22.83 2.27
CA ALA A 147 -3.01 21.73 3.03
C ALA A 147 -3.99 21.23 4.10
N GLU A 148 -4.73 22.12 4.76
CA GLU A 148 -5.73 21.76 5.78
C GLU A 148 -6.84 20.88 5.18
N SER A 149 -7.38 21.24 4.01
CA SER A 149 -8.42 20.45 3.36
C SER A 149 -7.90 19.06 2.95
N LEU A 150 -6.75 19.01 2.29
CA LEU A 150 -6.17 17.75 1.79
C LEU A 150 -5.69 16.83 2.92
N LEU A 151 -5.27 17.36 4.06
CA LEU A 151 -4.91 16.55 5.25
C LEU A 151 -6.10 15.77 5.82
N THR A 152 -7.34 16.14 5.48
CA THR A 152 -8.53 15.38 5.89
C THR A 152 -8.82 14.18 4.99
N HIS A 153 -8.19 14.09 3.81
CA HIS A 153 -8.30 12.94 2.92
C HIS A 153 -7.58 11.73 3.55
N ARG A 154 -8.13 10.53 3.33
CA ARG A 154 -7.67 9.30 3.97
C ARG A 154 -7.52 8.21 2.92
N THR A 155 -6.73 7.19 3.23
CA THR A 155 -6.70 5.98 2.41
C THR A 155 -8.08 5.36 2.32
N PRO A 156 -8.50 4.95 1.11
CA PRO A 156 -9.73 4.20 0.96
C PRO A 156 -9.60 2.78 1.49
N ASP A 157 -10.72 2.20 1.92
CA ASP A 157 -10.75 0.85 2.48
C ASP A 157 -10.20 -0.19 1.50
N TRP A 158 -10.45 -0.04 0.19
CA TRP A 158 -9.87 -0.95 -0.80
C TRP A 158 -8.34 -0.96 -0.73
N PHE A 159 -7.68 0.18 -0.52
CA PHE A 159 -6.22 0.26 -0.42
C PHE A 159 -5.75 -0.37 0.90
N ASP A 160 -6.40 -0.02 2.01
CA ASP A 160 -6.04 -0.55 3.34
C ASP A 160 -6.13 -2.08 3.40
N ARG A 161 -7.09 -2.66 2.68
CA ARG A 161 -7.40 -4.10 2.64
C ARG A 161 -6.63 -4.87 1.57
N SER A 162 -6.04 -4.18 0.58
CA SER A 162 -5.37 -4.79 -0.58
C SER A 162 -4.05 -5.47 -0.25
N LYS A 163 -3.28 -4.95 0.70
CA LYS A 163 -2.01 -5.50 1.26
C LYS A 163 -0.85 -5.75 0.30
N TYR A 164 -1.08 -6.21 -0.92
CA TYR A 164 -0.04 -6.64 -1.85
C TYR A 164 -0.31 -6.11 -3.26
N GLY A 165 0.68 -5.46 -3.84
CA GLY A 165 0.64 -4.92 -5.20
C GLY A 165 1.93 -5.15 -5.98
N ILE A 166 1.86 -4.98 -7.30
CA ILE A 166 3.01 -5.08 -8.21
C ILE A 166 3.43 -3.68 -8.67
N PHE A 167 4.67 -3.31 -8.40
CA PHE A 167 5.33 -2.15 -8.99
C PHE A 167 6.01 -2.58 -10.30
N ILE A 168 6.10 -1.70 -11.29
CA ILE A 168 6.71 -2.02 -12.58
C ILE A 168 7.59 -0.86 -13.04
N HIS A 169 8.91 -1.03 -12.99
CA HIS A 169 9.87 -0.08 -13.57
C HIS A 169 10.27 -0.50 -14.98
N TRP A 170 9.59 0.11 -15.97
CA TRP A 170 9.79 -0.17 -17.38
C TRP A 170 9.85 1.13 -18.19
N GLY A 171 10.96 1.34 -18.90
CA GLY A 171 11.22 2.54 -19.69
C GLY A 171 12.47 2.41 -20.56
N LEU A 172 13.00 3.51 -21.08
CA LEU A 172 14.18 3.48 -21.97
C LEU A 172 15.38 2.81 -21.33
N TYR A 173 15.56 2.99 -20.01
CA TYR A 173 16.62 2.35 -19.22
C TYR A 173 16.56 0.81 -19.22
N SER A 174 15.41 0.20 -19.56
CA SER A 174 15.27 -1.25 -19.73
C SER A 174 15.97 -1.79 -20.99
N VAL A 175 16.43 -0.91 -21.89
CA VAL A 175 17.21 -1.28 -23.08
C VAL A 175 18.68 -1.53 -22.72
N PRO A 176 19.43 -0.56 -22.11
CA PRO A 176 20.78 -0.83 -21.66
C PRO A 176 20.82 -1.78 -20.45
N ALA A 177 19.74 -1.81 -19.67
CA ALA A 177 19.46 -2.77 -18.60
C ALA A 177 20.65 -3.00 -17.66
N TYR A 178 21.34 -1.93 -17.25
CA TYR A 178 22.59 -2.06 -16.50
C TYR A 178 22.60 -1.17 -15.26
N GLY A 179 22.74 -1.81 -14.12
CA GLY A 179 23.22 -1.26 -12.88
C GLY A 179 24.31 -2.17 -12.34
N SER A 180 25.37 -1.61 -11.79
CA SER A 180 26.37 -2.42 -11.10
C SER A 180 25.73 -3.15 -9.90
N THR A 181 26.35 -4.24 -9.43
CA THR A 181 25.85 -5.10 -8.34
C THR A 181 26.83 -5.14 -7.16
N GLY A 182 26.37 -5.66 -6.01
CA GLY A 182 27.18 -5.79 -4.79
C GLY A 182 27.68 -4.45 -4.25
N LYS A 183 28.95 -4.37 -3.82
CA LYS A 183 29.49 -3.14 -3.15
C LYS A 183 29.42 -1.84 -4.00
N ASN A 184 29.31 -1.99 -5.31
CA ASN A 184 29.22 -0.89 -6.26
C ASN A 184 27.82 -0.76 -6.85
N GLU A 185 26.79 -1.27 -6.16
CA GLU A 185 25.43 -1.31 -6.68
C GLU A 185 24.88 0.07 -7.07
N ASN A 186 24.02 0.06 -8.09
CA ASN A 186 23.10 1.13 -8.39
C ASN A 186 21.88 0.62 -9.15
N TYR A 187 20.85 1.44 -9.09
CA TYR A 187 19.60 1.23 -9.79
C TYR A 187 19.81 1.35 -11.31
N ALA A 188 19.35 0.36 -12.06
CA ALA A 188 19.47 0.34 -13.52
C ALA A 188 18.61 1.43 -14.18
N GLU A 189 17.48 1.80 -13.57
CA GLU A 189 16.65 2.92 -14.03
C GLU A 189 17.32 4.29 -13.85
N TRP A 190 18.43 4.35 -13.09
CA TRP A 190 19.30 5.52 -12.96
C TRP A 190 20.42 5.59 -14.02
N TYR A 191 20.36 4.76 -15.06
CA TYR A 191 21.40 4.67 -16.09
C TYR A 191 21.80 6.02 -16.67
N TRP A 192 20.83 6.83 -17.13
CA TRP A 192 21.13 8.12 -17.79
C TRP A 192 21.93 9.06 -16.88
N LYS A 193 21.56 9.11 -15.59
CA LYS A 193 22.26 9.89 -14.57
C LYS A 193 23.70 9.43 -14.41
N TRP A 194 23.92 8.13 -14.17
CA TRP A 194 25.25 7.59 -13.86
C TRP A 194 26.15 7.51 -15.10
N GLN A 195 25.57 7.47 -16.29
CA GLN A 195 26.29 7.63 -17.56
C GLN A 195 27.03 8.97 -17.64
N HIS A 196 26.65 9.99 -16.87
CA HIS A 196 27.31 11.30 -16.86
C HIS A 196 28.47 11.43 -15.87
N ASN A 197 28.77 10.41 -15.07
CA ASN A 197 29.82 10.47 -14.06
C ASN A 197 30.97 9.50 -14.36
N PRO A 198 32.08 9.96 -14.98
CA PRO A 198 33.22 9.10 -15.30
C PRO A 198 33.97 8.59 -14.07
N ASN A 199 33.80 9.22 -12.90
CA ASN A 199 34.48 8.84 -11.67
C ASN A 199 33.58 8.02 -10.73
N ASP A 200 32.39 7.63 -11.18
CA ASP A 200 31.45 6.91 -10.33
C ASP A 200 31.87 5.46 -10.08
N LYS A 201 31.64 4.97 -8.85
CA LYS A 201 31.95 3.58 -8.48
C LYS A 201 31.15 2.54 -9.27
N THR A 202 30.00 2.94 -9.81
CA THR A 202 29.05 2.08 -10.55
C THR A 202 29.55 1.68 -11.93
N ARG A 203 30.55 2.39 -12.46
CA ARG A 203 31.12 2.17 -13.79
C ARG A 203 30.14 2.28 -14.96
N THR A 204 28.95 2.85 -14.76
CA THR A 204 27.94 3.02 -15.84
C THR A 204 28.48 3.83 -17.02
N TYR A 205 29.28 4.87 -16.75
CA TYR A 205 29.98 5.64 -17.77
C TYR A 205 30.88 4.75 -18.65
N GLN A 206 31.73 3.93 -18.01
CA GLN A 206 32.69 3.04 -18.68
C GLN A 206 31.96 1.94 -19.44
N TYR A 207 30.99 1.28 -18.81
CA TYR A 207 30.18 0.25 -19.44
C TYR A 207 29.53 0.77 -20.73
N HIS A 208 28.96 1.98 -20.70
CA HIS A 208 28.36 2.57 -21.89
C HIS A 208 29.39 2.83 -22.99
N LEU A 209 30.56 3.39 -22.65
CA LEU A 209 31.63 3.65 -23.61
C LEU A 209 32.17 2.36 -24.24
N GLU A 210 32.31 1.30 -23.44
CA GLU A 210 32.80 -0.01 -23.86
C GLU A 210 31.77 -0.77 -24.72
N THR A 211 30.47 -0.64 -24.41
CA THR A 211 29.39 -1.42 -25.05
C THR A 211 28.77 -0.73 -26.26
N TYR A 212 28.50 0.58 -26.14
CA TYR A 212 27.76 1.37 -27.15
C TYR A 212 28.66 2.39 -27.85
N GLY A 213 29.75 2.80 -27.21
CA GLY A 213 30.65 3.83 -27.74
C GLY A 213 30.19 5.25 -27.41
N LYS A 214 31.09 6.22 -27.66
CA LYS A 214 30.90 7.63 -27.29
C LYS A 214 29.81 8.37 -28.09
N ASP A 215 29.42 7.82 -29.24
CA ASP A 215 28.53 8.47 -30.20
C ASP A 215 27.06 8.08 -29.98
N VAL A 216 26.78 7.09 -29.13
CA VAL A 216 25.43 6.70 -28.70
C VAL A 216 25.02 7.57 -27.51
N ASN A 217 23.89 8.23 -27.61
CA ASN A 217 23.29 9.01 -26.53
C ASN A 217 22.15 8.21 -25.90
N TYR A 218 21.75 8.57 -24.68
CA TYR A 218 20.70 7.85 -23.97
C TYR A 218 19.38 7.76 -24.74
N ASP A 219 18.95 8.86 -25.36
CA ASP A 219 17.70 8.90 -26.12
C ASP A 219 17.73 8.02 -27.40
N ASP A 220 18.92 7.64 -27.90
CA ASP A 220 19.05 6.73 -29.03
C ASP A 220 18.51 5.32 -28.68
N PHE A 221 18.44 4.97 -27.40
CA PHE A 221 17.81 3.72 -26.95
C PHE A 221 16.30 3.64 -27.25
N ALA A 222 15.64 4.76 -27.55
CA ALA A 222 14.24 4.75 -27.97
C ALA A 222 13.99 3.89 -29.23
N ALA A 223 14.99 3.76 -30.11
CA ALA A 223 14.89 2.89 -31.29
C ALA A 223 14.84 1.40 -30.94
N ASN A 224 15.40 1.00 -29.80
CA ASN A 224 15.50 -0.39 -29.34
C ASN A 224 14.48 -0.73 -28.24
N PHE A 225 13.80 0.25 -27.67
CA PHE A 225 12.68 0.05 -26.76
C PHE A 225 11.43 -0.39 -27.53
N SER A 226 11.39 -1.67 -27.91
CA SER A 226 10.41 -2.17 -28.89
C SER A 226 9.08 -2.62 -28.30
N GLY A 227 9.05 -3.10 -27.05
CA GLY A 227 7.84 -3.71 -26.48
C GLY A 227 7.24 -4.83 -27.35
N LYS A 228 8.02 -5.49 -28.22
CA LYS A 228 7.53 -6.49 -29.18
C LYS A 228 6.95 -7.75 -28.51
N ASN A 229 7.41 -8.05 -27.30
CA ASN A 229 6.99 -9.15 -26.44
C ASN A 229 6.11 -8.66 -25.27
N PHE A 230 5.70 -7.38 -25.27
CA PHE A 230 4.70 -6.89 -24.32
C PHE A 230 3.32 -7.41 -24.71
N ASP A 231 2.80 -8.31 -23.88
CA ASP A 231 1.39 -8.72 -23.87
C ASP A 231 0.73 -8.24 -22.56
N PRO A 232 -0.18 -7.25 -22.63
CA PRO A 232 -0.82 -6.70 -21.44
C PRO A 232 -1.70 -7.73 -20.71
N LYS A 233 -2.24 -8.74 -21.41
CA LYS A 233 -3.00 -9.82 -20.80
C LYS A 233 -2.08 -10.75 -20.00
N GLU A 234 -0.95 -11.16 -20.57
CA GLU A 234 0.01 -12.01 -19.85
C GLU A 234 0.55 -11.32 -18.60
N TRP A 235 0.77 -10.01 -18.65
CA TRP A 235 1.20 -9.22 -17.48
C TRP A 235 0.14 -9.23 -16.37
N VAL A 236 -1.12 -8.88 -16.67
CA VAL A 236 -2.16 -8.84 -15.62
C VAL A 236 -2.50 -10.23 -15.10
N ASP A 237 -2.42 -11.27 -15.93
CA ASP A 237 -2.57 -12.65 -15.49
C ASP A 237 -1.43 -13.05 -14.53
N LEU A 238 -0.19 -12.66 -14.80
CA LEU A 238 0.92 -12.88 -13.87
C LEU A 238 0.72 -12.15 -12.54
N PHE A 239 0.21 -10.92 -12.56
CA PHE A 239 -0.04 -10.16 -11.32
C PHE A 239 -1.15 -10.81 -10.49
N ALA A 240 -2.21 -11.29 -11.13
CA ALA A 240 -3.27 -12.06 -10.50
C ALA A 240 -2.75 -13.41 -9.97
N ASP A 241 -1.91 -14.12 -10.75
CA ASP A 241 -1.25 -15.36 -10.35
C ASP A 241 -0.38 -15.17 -9.11
N ALA A 242 0.24 -14.00 -8.95
CA ALA A 242 1.01 -13.61 -7.77
C ALA A 242 0.13 -13.33 -6.54
N GLY A 243 -1.19 -13.16 -6.72
CA GLY A 243 -2.13 -12.81 -5.67
C GLY A 243 -2.21 -11.30 -5.38
N ALA A 244 -1.61 -10.46 -6.22
CA ALA A 244 -1.67 -9.00 -6.06
C ALA A 244 -3.11 -8.48 -6.20
N GLN A 245 -3.42 -7.38 -5.53
CA GLN A 245 -4.74 -6.72 -5.59
C GLN A 245 -4.70 -5.42 -6.40
N TYR A 246 -3.50 -4.93 -6.72
CA TYR A 246 -3.28 -3.71 -7.49
C TYR A 246 -1.90 -3.73 -8.16
N PHE A 247 -1.71 -2.86 -9.15
CA PHE A 247 -0.41 -2.65 -9.77
C PHE A 247 -0.17 -1.17 -10.08
N VAL A 248 1.12 -0.80 -10.17
CA VAL A 248 1.58 0.59 -10.33
C VAL A 248 2.74 0.61 -11.33
N PRO A 249 2.51 0.88 -12.62
CA PRO A 249 3.59 1.04 -13.58
C PRO A 249 4.21 2.43 -13.52
N THR A 250 5.51 2.53 -13.80
CA THR A 250 6.18 3.80 -14.08
C THR A 250 5.61 4.42 -15.35
N THR A 251 4.70 5.39 -15.19
CA THR A 251 4.13 6.10 -16.34
C THR A 251 5.14 7.02 -16.98
N LYS A 252 5.99 7.63 -16.15
CA LYS A 252 7.15 8.45 -16.49
C LYS A 252 8.15 8.40 -15.34
N HIS A 253 9.38 8.00 -15.62
CA HIS A 253 10.47 8.01 -14.63
C HIS A 253 11.28 9.32 -14.72
N HIS A 254 12.40 9.40 -14.01
CA HIS A 254 13.27 10.57 -13.94
C HIS A 254 13.86 11.01 -15.29
N ASP A 255 13.93 10.10 -16.26
CA ASP A 255 14.35 10.37 -17.64
C ASP A 255 13.31 11.16 -18.44
N GLY A 256 12.12 11.38 -17.89
CA GLY A 256 11.02 12.10 -18.51
C GLY A 256 10.36 11.38 -19.69
N PHE A 257 10.75 10.13 -19.99
CA PHE A 257 10.18 9.39 -21.11
C PHE A 257 8.94 8.62 -20.68
N ALA A 258 7.80 9.02 -21.22
CA ALA A 258 6.51 8.50 -20.77
C ALA A 258 6.02 7.30 -21.60
N ILE A 259 5.31 6.37 -20.97
CA ILE A 259 4.69 5.19 -21.63
C ILE A 259 3.19 5.36 -21.91
N PHE A 260 2.70 6.60 -21.83
CA PHE A 260 1.28 6.96 -21.98
C PHE A 260 1.13 8.21 -22.87
N ASN A 261 -0.11 8.49 -23.28
CA ASN A 261 -0.47 9.60 -24.13
C ASN A 261 -0.88 10.86 -23.34
N PHE A 262 -0.51 12.03 -23.85
CA PHE A 262 -0.92 13.35 -23.36
C PHE A 262 -0.81 14.36 -24.50
N SER A 263 -1.21 15.62 -24.26
CA SER A 263 -1.22 16.64 -25.32
C SER A 263 0.17 16.86 -25.93
N THR A 264 0.27 16.85 -27.26
CA THR A 264 1.52 17.20 -27.96
C THR A 264 1.93 18.66 -27.80
N SER A 265 1.05 19.51 -27.24
CA SER A 265 1.35 20.91 -26.95
C SER A 265 2.21 21.10 -25.71
N ILE A 266 2.35 20.08 -24.86
CA ILE A 266 3.11 20.16 -23.59
C ILE A 266 4.44 19.39 -23.66
N SER A 267 4.47 18.27 -24.40
CA SER A 267 5.66 17.47 -24.67
C SER A 267 5.30 16.43 -25.74
N ARG A 268 6.30 15.86 -26.41
CA ARG A 268 6.18 14.68 -27.28
C ARG A 268 7.03 13.52 -26.77
N ARG A 269 7.66 13.63 -25.60
CA ARG A 269 8.60 12.63 -25.05
C ARG A 269 7.84 11.42 -24.50
N SER A 270 7.33 10.57 -25.40
CA SER A 270 6.60 9.35 -25.03
C SER A 270 6.73 8.23 -26.07
N THR A 271 6.40 7.01 -25.65
CA THR A 271 6.31 5.81 -26.50
C THR A 271 5.29 5.95 -27.63
N VAL A 272 4.32 6.85 -27.51
CA VAL A 272 3.34 7.16 -28.56
C VAL A 272 4.01 7.89 -29.73
N HIS A 273 5.05 8.68 -29.46
CA HIS A 273 5.73 9.52 -30.45
C HIS A 273 7.15 9.06 -30.80
N TYR A 274 7.73 8.15 -30.05
CA TYR A 274 9.08 7.63 -30.29
C TYR A 274 9.14 6.14 -29.95
N GLY A 275 10.03 5.41 -30.59
CA GLY A 275 10.12 3.96 -30.42
C GLY A 275 8.86 3.22 -30.90
N PRO A 276 8.13 2.51 -30.02
CA PRO A 276 7.14 1.50 -30.43
C PRO A 276 5.81 2.08 -30.94
N ARG A 277 5.58 3.39 -30.82
CA ARG A 277 4.34 4.08 -31.26
C ARG A 277 3.08 3.52 -30.59
N ARG A 278 3.19 3.16 -29.31
CA ARG A 278 2.14 2.51 -28.51
C ARG A 278 1.87 3.26 -27.22
N ASP A 279 0.62 3.19 -26.78
CA ASP A 279 0.17 3.65 -25.46
C ASP A 279 0.08 2.45 -24.53
N PHE A 280 1.23 2.04 -23.98
CA PHE A 280 1.31 0.84 -23.16
C PHE A 280 0.47 0.92 -21.88
N LEU A 281 0.32 2.12 -21.32
CA LEU A 281 -0.53 2.31 -20.15
C LEU A 281 -2.00 2.04 -20.46
N ALA A 282 -2.51 2.57 -21.59
CA ALA A 282 -3.90 2.33 -22.00
C ALA A 282 -4.15 0.85 -22.27
N GLU A 283 -3.22 0.18 -22.97
CA GLU A 283 -3.30 -1.24 -23.27
C GLU A 283 -3.31 -2.10 -21.99
N LEU A 284 -2.42 -1.81 -21.03
CA LEU A 284 -2.36 -2.52 -19.76
C LEU A 284 -3.62 -2.32 -18.91
N PHE A 285 -4.12 -1.08 -18.83
CA PHE A 285 -5.33 -0.78 -18.06
C PHE A 285 -6.59 -1.39 -18.70
N ALA A 286 -6.66 -1.43 -20.03
CA ALA A 286 -7.73 -2.10 -20.75
C ALA A 286 -7.71 -3.61 -20.47
N ALA A 287 -6.54 -4.26 -20.54
CA ALA A 287 -6.39 -5.67 -20.22
C ALA A 287 -6.77 -5.98 -18.76
N ALA A 288 -6.34 -5.14 -17.80
CA ALA A 288 -6.74 -5.29 -16.40
C ALA A 288 -8.26 -5.19 -16.24
N LYS A 289 -8.91 -4.18 -16.83
CA LYS A 289 -10.38 -4.03 -16.78
C LYS A 289 -11.10 -5.23 -17.39
N GLN A 290 -10.57 -5.81 -18.47
CA GLN A 290 -11.19 -6.90 -19.21
C GLN A 290 -10.96 -8.28 -18.58
N HIS A 291 -9.74 -8.58 -18.15
CA HIS A 291 -9.32 -9.93 -17.77
C HIS A 291 -9.18 -10.10 -16.26
N GLN A 292 -8.80 -9.05 -15.53
CA GLN A 292 -8.53 -9.10 -14.09
C GLN A 292 -9.15 -7.87 -13.38
N PRO A 293 -10.48 -7.69 -13.42
CA PRO A 293 -11.13 -6.45 -12.95
C PRO A 293 -10.96 -6.18 -11.45
N HIS A 294 -10.56 -7.19 -10.68
CA HIS A 294 -10.22 -7.06 -9.26
C HIS A 294 -8.91 -6.29 -9.03
N LEU A 295 -7.99 -6.29 -10.01
CA LEU A 295 -6.76 -5.52 -9.93
C LEU A 295 -7.06 -4.03 -10.04
N ARG A 296 -6.77 -3.31 -8.97
CA ARG A 296 -6.82 -1.84 -8.96
C ARG A 296 -5.64 -1.28 -9.74
N ARG A 297 -5.88 -0.19 -10.45
CA ARG A 297 -4.93 0.40 -11.41
C ARG A 297 -4.35 1.68 -10.83
N GLY A 298 -3.12 1.61 -10.30
CA GLY A 298 -2.36 2.77 -9.88
C GLY A 298 -1.39 3.24 -10.97
N THR A 299 -0.75 4.38 -10.76
CA THR A 299 0.23 4.98 -11.67
C THR A 299 1.38 5.59 -10.86
N TYR A 300 2.61 5.29 -11.22
CA TYR A 300 3.77 6.00 -10.71
C TYR A 300 4.10 7.23 -11.57
N PHE A 301 4.52 8.32 -10.95
CA PHE A 301 4.92 9.54 -11.66
C PHE A 301 6.12 10.25 -11.00
N SER A 302 7.23 10.34 -11.73
CA SER A 302 8.35 11.20 -11.34
C SER A 302 7.98 12.67 -11.50
N LEU A 303 7.96 13.42 -10.41
CA LEU A 303 7.71 14.86 -10.44
C LEU A 303 8.82 15.64 -11.18
N PRO A 304 10.12 15.38 -10.94
CA PRO A 304 11.20 16.01 -11.70
C PRO A 304 11.58 15.23 -12.96
N GLU A 305 12.31 15.90 -13.85
CA GLU A 305 12.98 15.33 -15.03
C GLU A 305 14.45 15.77 -15.03
N TRP A 306 15.40 14.85 -15.25
CA TRP A 306 16.84 15.16 -15.10
C TRP A 306 17.33 16.28 -16.01
N TYR A 307 16.94 16.24 -17.30
CA TYR A 307 17.50 17.10 -18.35
C TYR A 307 16.42 17.80 -19.18
N ASN A 308 15.24 18.05 -18.59
CA ASN A 308 14.23 18.86 -19.25
C ASN A 308 14.68 20.33 -19.27
N PRO A 309 14.77 20.98 -20.45
CA PRO A 309 15.21 22.37 -20.55
C PRO A 309 14.35 23.38 -19.78
N SER A 310 13.07 23.08 -19.56
CA SER A 310 12.14 23.94 -18.81
C SER A 310 12.16 23.68 -17.30
N TYR A 311 12.80 22.61 -16.82
CA TYR A 311 12.90 22.31 -15.39
C TYR A 311 14.03 23.12 -14.73
N LYS A 312 13.83 24.42 -14.59
CA LYS A 312 14.82 25.35 -14.01
C LYS A 312 14.77 25.26 -12.48
N ASN A 313 15.93 25.09 -11.83
CA ASN A 313 16.13 25.06 -10.36
C ASN A 313 15.80 23.74 -9.64
N GLY A 314 15.87 22.59 -10.30
CA GLY A 314 15.55 21.30 -9.67
C GLY A 314 16.47 20.88 -8.51
N GLY A 315 17.67 21.47 -8.39
CA GLY A 315 18.60 21.23 -7.29
C GLY A 315 19.14 19.79 -7.22
N GLY A 316 20.28 19.60 -6.56
CA GLY A 316 20.85 18.28 -6.28
C GLY A 316 20.98 17.38 -7.53
N SER A 317 20.28 16.24 -7.52
CA SER A 317 20.36 15.26 -8.60
C SER A 317 19.62 15.63 -9.89
N PHE A 318 18.81 16.70 -9.89
CA PHE A 318 17.98 17.11 -11.02
C PHE A 318 18.33 18.54 -11.42
N ALA A 319 19.50 18.73 -12.01
CA ALA A 319 20.00 20.06 -12.40
C ALA A 319 19.11 20.74 -13.45
N GLY A 320 18.35 19.97 -14.24
CA GLY A 320 17.59 20.47 -15.38
C GLY A 320 18.49 20.96 -16.50
N GLY A 321 17.89 21.61 -17.49
CA GLY A 321 18.62 22.09 -18.67
C GLY A 321 18.85 20.98 -19.71
N PRO A 322 19.23 21.35 -20.95
CA PRO A 322 19.38 20.37 -22.02
C PRO A 322 20.47 19.34 -21.70
N PRO A 323 20.30 18.08 -22.11
CA PRO A 323 21.29 17.05 -21.88
C PRO A 323 22.59 17.36 -22.64
N THR A 324 23.70 16.79 -22.16
CA THR A 324 24.99 16.83 -22.86
C THR A 324 25.45 15.40 -23.14
N ASN A 325 26.17 15.18 -24.24
CA ASN A 325 26.86 13.93 -24.44
C ASN A 325 28.06 13.88 -23.47
N PRO A 326 28.11 12.93 -22.53
CA PRO A 326 29.11 12.94 -21.46
C PRO A 326 30.53 12.54 -21.93
N TYR A 327 30.69 12.10 -23.19
CA TYR A 327 31.97 11.69 -23.77
C TYR A 327 32.58 12.74 -24.68
N THR A 328 31.75 13.56 -25.33
CA THR A 328 32.17 14.58 -26.30
C THR A 328 31.95 16.01 -25.81
N GLY A 329 31.12 16.20 -24.78
CA GLY A 329 30.75 17.52 -24.24
C GLY A 329 29.74 18.28 -25.10
N LYS A 330 29.22 17.68 -26.18
CA LYS A 330 28.25 18.32 -27.08
C LYS A 330 26.88 18.44 -26.38
N THR A 331 26.25 19.62 -26.42
CA THR A 331 24.85 19.79 -26.02
C THR A 331 23.94 19.04 -26.99
N LEU A 332 22.96 18.31 -26.43
CA LEU A 332 22.01 17.49 -27.16
C LEU A 332 20.61 18.11 -27.08
N ASP A 333 19.80 17.85 -28.09
CA ASP A 333 18.37 18.14 -28.04
C ASP A 333 17.69 17.18 -27.05
N TYR A 334 16.78 17.71 -26.24
CA TYR A 334 15.93 16.86 -25.39
C TYR A 334 14.82 16.27 -26.25
N THR A 335 14.86 14.96 -26.51
CA THR A 335 13.93 14.33 -27.47
C THR A 335 12.48 14.56 -27.06
N GLY A 336 11.68 15.05 -28.01
CA GLY A 336 10.27 15.36 -27.79
C GLY A 336 10.01 16.65 -27.02
N TYR A 337 11.02 17.50 -26.80
CA TYR A 337 10.84 18.79 -26.15
C TYR A 337 9.84 19.70 -26.89
N VAL A 338 9.05 20.41 -26.09
CA VAL A 338 8.19 21.50 -26.53
C VAL A 338 8.53 22.68 -25.64
N GLU A 339 8.80 23.83 -26.23
CA GLU A 339 9.09 25.04 -25.47
C GLU A 339 7.83 25.49 -24.71
N VAL A 340 7.96 25.55 -23.39
CA VAL A 340 6.90 25.93 -22.45
C VAL A 340 7.43 26.96 -21.46
N HIS A 341 6.53 27.71 -20.84
CA HIS A 341 6.91 28.79 -19.93
C HIS A 341 7.34 28.25 -18.56
N ASP A 342 6.56 27.33 -17.99
CA ASP A 342 6.80 26.75 -16.67
C ASP A 342 6.62 25.23 -16.69
N PHE A 343 7.69 24.48 -16.40
CA PHE A 343 7.63 23.01 -16.43
C PHE A 343 6.53 22.43 -15.53
N VAL A 344 6.33 23.00 -14.35
CA VAL A 344 5.36 22.49 -13.39
C VAL A 344 3.92 22.68 -13.88
N ALA A 345 3.59 23.90 -14.31
CA ALA A 345 2.25 24.27 -14.76
C ALA A 345 1.92 23.74 -16.15
N ASP A 346 2.90 23.69 -17.04
CA ASP A 346 2.67 23.42 -18.46
C ASP A 346 2.99 21.97 -18.85
N VAL A 347 3.75 21.21 -18.05
CA VAL A 347 4.10 19.80 -18.35
C VAL A 347 3.71 18.85 -17.22
N GLN A 348 4.25 19.06 -16.02
CA GLN A 348 4.07 18.15 -14.88
C GLN A 348 2.60 17.99 -14.50
N ALA A 349 1.90 19.10 -14.20
CA ALA A 349 0.51 19.05 -13.77
C ALA A 349 -0.44 18.55 -14.87
N PRO A 350 -0.36 19.00 -16.14
CA PRO A 350 -1.19 18.46 -17.21
C PRO A 350 -0.98 16.96 -17.48
N GLN A 351 0.24 16.44 -17.30
CA GLN A 351 0.49 15.00 -17.38
C GLN A 351 -0.19 14.24 -16.22
N MET A 352 -0.10 14.75 -14.98
CA MET A 352 -0.82 14.16 -13.85
C MET A 352 -2.34 14.22 -14.04
N GLU A 353 -2.86 15.31 -14.58
CA GLU A 353 -4.29 15.46 -14.91
C GLU A 353 -4.71 14.47 -16.02
N ALA A 354 -3.86 14.18 -17.01
CA ALA A 354 -4.14 13.15 -18.00
C ALA A 354 -4.27 11.76 -17.34
N LEU A 355 -3.36 11.39 -16.43
CA LEU A 355 -3.45 10.13 -15.68
C LEU A 355 -4.73 10.06 -14.83
N ALA A 356 -5.11 11.18 -14.21
CA ALA A 356 -6.34 11.28 -13.41
C ALA A 356 -7.61 11.09 -14.26
N TYR A 357 -7.75 11.85 -15.35
CA TYR A 357 -9.02 12.01 -16.05
C TYR A 357 -9.17 11.15 -17.31
N ALA A 358 -8.08 10.83 -18.00
CA ALA A 358 -8.12 10.02 -19.22
C ALA A 358 -7.86 8.52 -18.96
N TYR A 359 -7.03 8.21 -17.95
CA TYR A 359 -6.66 6.82 -17.62
C TYR A 359 -7.43 6.26 -16.44
N ASP A 360 -8.24 7.07 -15.75
CA ASP A 360 -8.96 6.61 -14.57
C ASP A 360 -8.04 6.00 -13.51
N THR A 361 -6.85 6.58 -13.27
CA THR A 361 -5.99 6.04 -12.22
C THR A 361 -6.72 6.02 -10.87
N GLU A 362 -6.53 4.97 -10.09
CA GLU A 362 -7.09 4.79 -8.75
C GLU A 362 -6.10 5.21 -7.67
N MET A 363 -4.82 5.34 -8.03
CA MET A 363 -3.74 5.69 -7.11
C MET A 363 -2.60 6.41 -7.84
N LEU A 364 -2.13 7.54 -7.30
CA LEU A 364 -0.94 8.23 -7.80
C LEU A 364 0.24 8.07 -6.84
N TRP A 365 1.23 7.31 -7.25
CA TRP A 365 2.49 7.12 -6.53
C TRP A 365 3.53 8.10 -7.08
N CYS A 366 3.68 9.26 -6.46
CA CYS A 366 4.67 10.24 -6.92
C CYS A 366 6.06 9.92 -6.37
N ASP A 367 7.11 10.49 -6.96
CA ASP A 367 8.46 10.30 -6.44
C ASP A 367 9.30 11.58 -6.42
N ILE A 368 10.35 11.55 -5.58
CA ILE A 368 11.35 12.59 -5.29
C ILE A 368 10.78 13.85 -4.61
N GLY A 369 9.63 14.35 -5.02
CA GLY A 369 9.10 15.64 -4.59
C GLY A 369 9.63 16.80 -5.44
N GLY A 370 9.88 17.95 -4.81
CA GLY A 370 10.33 19.18 -5.49
C GLY A 370 9.18 20.13 -5.88
N PRO A 371 9.45 21.16 -6.71
CA PRO A 371 8.43 22.09 -7.19
C PRO A 371 7.26 21.36 -7.86
N ASN A 372 6.04 21.66 -7.41
CA ASN A 372 4.85 20.97 -7.87
C ASN A 372 3.59 21.84 -7.72
N LYS A 373 2.51 21.41 -8.39
CA LYS A 373 1.14 21.90 -8.19
C LYS A 373 0.20 20.79 -7.68
N SER A 374 0.73 19.86 -6.91
CA SER A 374 -0.02 18.67 -6.47
C SER A 374 -1.27 19.04 -5.68
N ALA A 375 -1.27 20.10 -4.87
CA ALA A 375 -2.47 20.51 -4.14
C ALA A 375 -3.66 20.86 -5.07
N ASP A 376 -3.38 21.52 -6.20
CA ASP A 376 -4.38 21.85 -7.21
C ASP A 376 -4.87 20.60 -7.94
N VAL A 377 -3.95 19.72 -8.33
CA VAL A 377 -4.26 18.50 -9.07
C VAL A 377 -5.06 17.52 -8.20
N MET A 378 -4.59 17.23 -6.98
CA MET A 378 -5.20 16.25 -6.08
C MET A 378 -6.59 16.69 -5.64
N SER A 379 -6.79 17.96 -5.25
CA SER A 379 -8.10 18.44 -4.81
C SER A 379 -9.16 18.30 -5.92
N LYS A 380 -8.83 18.64 -7.16
CA LYS A 380 -9.73 18.46 -8.31
C LYS A 380 -9.97 16.98 -8.62
N TRP A 381 -8.92 16.17 -8.62
CA TRP A 381 -9.00 14.74 -8.92
C TRP A 381 -9.87 13.98 -7.90
N ILE A 382 -9.65 14.20 -6.61
CA ILE A 382 -10.45 13.59 -5.52
C ILE A 382 -11.93 13.96 -5.67
N ASN A 383 -12.23 15.24 -5.89
CA ASN A 383 -13.60 15.70 -6.10
C ASN A 383 -14.25 15.11 -7.36
N TRP A 384 -13.48 15.00 -8.45
CA TRP A 384 -13.94 14.42 -9.71
C TRP A 384 -14.19 12.91 -9.59
N ALA A 385 -13.31 12.17 -8.91
CA ALA A 385 -13.47 10.75 -8.65
C ALA A 385 -14.68 10.47 -7.75
N ARG A 386 -14.87 11.27 -6.69
CA ARG A 386 -16.04 11.15 -5.80
C ARG A 386 -17.35 11.34 -6.55
N LYS A 387 -17.44 12.27 -7.51
CA LYS A 387 -18.64 12.46 -8.35
C LYS A 387 -19.00 11.22 -9.18
N GLN A 388 -18.07 10.30 -9.36
CA GLN A 388 -18.26 9.00 -10.03
C GLN A 388 -18.39 7.84 -9.04
N GLY A 389 -18.49 8.11 -7.73
CA GLY A 389 -18.56 7.08 -6.70
C GLY A 389 -17.23 6.35 -6.46
N ARG A 390 -16.09 6.93 -6.87
CA ARG A 390 -14.76 6.31 -6.74
C ARG A 390 -13.95 6.98 -5.64
N GLN A 391 -13.28 6.16 -4.83
CA GLN A 391 -12.26 6.60 -3.89
C GLN A 391 -10.87 6.37 -4.48
N VAL A 392 -10.04 7.40 -4.47
CA VAL A 392 -8.67 7.38 -5.01
C VAL A 392 -7.66 7.63 -3.90
N SER A 393 -6.36 7.42 -4.16
CA SER A 393 -5.33 7.68 -3.15
C SER A 393 -4.01 8.19 -3.72
N TYR A 394 -3.21 8.87 -2.92
CA TYR A 394 -1.85 9.30 -3.30
C TYR A 394 -0.86 9.21 -2.14
N ASN A 395 0.40 8.94 -2.47
CA ASN A 395 1.45 8.73 -1.46
C ASN A 395 1.97 10.06 -0.85
N SER A 396 2.81 9.95 0.18
CA SER A 396 3.45 11.08 0.85
C SER A 396 4.62 11.72 0.09
N ARG A 397 4.89 11.28 -1.15
CA ARG A 397 5.97 11.80 -2.00
C ARG A 397 5.49 12.77 -3.08
N CYS A 398 4.18 13.01 -3.18
CA CYS A 398 3.62 13.98 -4.12
C CYS A 398 3.87 15.46 -3.75
N GLY A 399 4.83 15.77 -2.87
CA GLY A 399 5.03 17.11 -2.32
C GLY A 399 3.95 17.54 -1.32
N LEU A 400 3.14 16.58 -0.85
CA LEU A 400 2.08 16.71 0.14
C LEU A 400 2.27 15.62 1.20
N LYS A 401 1.60 15.72 2.35
CA LYS A 401 1.67 14.65 3.37
C LYS A 401 1.13 13.30 2.85
N GLY A 402 0.25 13.32 1.85
CA GLY A 402 -0.32 12.11 1.24
C GLY A 402 -1.33 11.39 2.14
N ASP A 403 -1.85 10.28 1.67
CA ASP A 403 -2.74 9.40 2.44
C ASP A 403 -1.96 8.37 3.25
N TYR A 404 -0.84 7.90 2.72
CA TYR A 404 0.04 6.90 3.33
C TYR A 404 1.53 7.26 3.15
N ASP A 405 2.37 6.73 4.04
CA ASP A 405 3.83 6.89 3.98
C ASP A 405 4.51 5.75 3.18
N THR A 406 5.71 5.98 2.64
CA THR A 406 6.37 5.02 1.72
C THR A 406 7.85 4.75 2.09
N PRO A 407 8.12 3.95 3.14
CA PRO A 407 9.48 3.53 3.46
C PRO A 407 9.99 2.51 2.42
N GLU A 408 10.98 2.90 1.63
CA GLU A 408 11.58 2.03 0.61
C GLU A 408 12.59 1.06 1.23
N TYR A 409 12.56 -0.21 0.80
CA TYR A 409 13.42 -1.30 1.27
C TYR A 409 13.40 -1.59 2.78
N ASP A 410 12.59 -0.87 3.57
CA ASP A 410 12.42 -1.06 5.00
C ASP A 410 11.10 -1.80 5.29
N PRO A 411 11.16 -3.09 5.66
CA PRO A 411 9.96 -3.88 5.95
C PRO A 411 9.39 -3.63 7.35
N ASN A 412 10.07 -2.88 8.23
CA ASN A 412 9.70 -2.82 9.64
C ASN A 412 10.15 -1.51 10.32
N PRO A 413 9.38 -0.42 10.17
CA PRO A 413 9.75 0.84 10.80
C PRO A 413 9.36 0.82 12.29
N LYS A 414 10.04 0.00 13.08
CA LYS A 414 10.10 -0.07 14.56
C LYS A 414 8.82 -0.27 15.38
N HIS A 415 7.59 -0.02 14.93
CA HIS A 415 6.33 -0.33 15.63
C HIS A 415 5.15 -0.32 14.62
N PRO A 416 4.01 -0.98 14.91
CA PRO A 416 2.82 -0.81 14.08
C PRO A 416 2.42 0.68 14.04
N PHE A 417 2.36 1.25 12.84
CA PHE A 417 1.98 2.64 12.64
C PHE A 417 0.47 2.78 12.68
N ASP A 418 -0.03 3.76 13.44
CA ASP A 418 -1.45 4.16 13.38
C ASP A 418 -1.79 4.78 12.01
N ARG A 419 -0.79 5.34 11.31
CA ARG A 419 -0.95 5.84 9.95
C ARG A 419 -0.56 4.75 8.94
N LYS A 420 -1.37 4.59 7.90
CA LYS A 420 -1.13 3.64 6.81
C LYS A 420 0.20 3.94 6.10
N TRP A 421 0.89 2.89 5.68
CA TRP A 421 2.12 2.97 4.90
C TRP A 421 2.22 1.83 3.89
N GLU A 422 3.12 1.98 2.92
CA GLU A 422 3.40 1.00 1.88
C GLU A 422 4.91 0.90 1.64
N SER A 423 5.49 -0.28 1.83
CA SER A 423 6.89 -0.51 1.46
C SER A 423 7.00 -0.92 0.01
N SER A 424 7.99 -0.37 -0.69
CA SER A 424 8.38 -0.83 -2.02
C SER A 424 9.83 -1.32 -2.05
N ARG A 425 10.09 -2.30 -2.92
CA ARG A 425 11.44 -2.78 -3.26
C ARG A 425 11.43 -3.61 -4.54
N GLY A 426 12.59 -3.73 -5.18
CA GLY A 426 12.84 -4.68 -6.26
C GLY A 426 12.73 -6.14 -5.84
N MET A 427 12.24 -6.98 -6.77
CA MET A 427 12.58 -8.41 -6.80
C MET A 427 14.07 -8.62 -7.05
N ASP A 428 14.67 -7.75 -7.87
CA ASP A 428 16.11 -7.58 -7.94
C ASP A 428 16.59 -6.94 -6.62
N PRO A 429 17.59 -7.49 -5.92
CA PRO A 429 18.07 -6.91 -4.67
C PRO A 429 18.76 -5.55 -4.85
N TYR A 430 19.12 -5.16 -6.08
CA TYR A 430 19.92 -3.98 -6.37
C TYR A 430 19.20 -2.91 -7.18
N SER A 431 18.02 -3.19 -7.73
CA SER A 431 17.41 -2.32 -8.75
C SER A 431 15.89 -2.46 -8.77
N TYR A 432 15.21 -1.43 -9.26
CA TYR A 432 13.81 -1.56 -9.69
C TYR A 432 13.76 -1.92 -11.19
N GLY A 433 14.42 -1.12 -12.03
CA GLY A 433 14.52 -1.40 -13.46
C GLY A 433 15.28 -2.71 -13.75
N TYR A 434 14.97 -3.35 -14.88
CA TYR A 434 15.65 -4.58 -15.32
C TYR A 434 17.17 -4.42 -15.34
N ASN A 435 17.88 -5.33 -14.66
CA ASN A 435 19.33 -5.35 -14.60
C ASN A 435 19.89 -6.69 -15.09
N HIS A 436 20.42 -6.71 -16.31
CA HIS A 436 20.87 -7.95 -16.96
C HIS A 436 22.12 -8.58 -16.31
N VAL A 437 22.83 -7.84 -15.45
CA VAL A 437 24.00 -8.36 -14.73
C VAL A 437 23.67 -8.98 -13.37
N THR A 438 22.43 -8.87 -12.90
CA THR A 438 21.97 -9.56 -11.69
C THR A 438 21.76 -11.04 -12.01
N PRO A 439 22.45 -11.97 -11.33
CA PRO A 439 22.23 -13.40 -11.53
C PRO A 439 20.83 -13.83 -11.06
N ASP A 440 20.23 -14.79 -11.77
CA ASP A 440 18.90 -15.32 -11.46
C ASP A 440 18.77 -15.81 -10.00
N ASP A 441 19.81 -16.41 -9.43
CA ASP A 441 19.78 -16.95 -8.07
C ASP A 441 19.78 -15.89 -6.95
N GLN A 442 19.88 -14.61 -7.30
CA GLN A 442 19.82 -13.48 -6.36
C GLN A 442 18.45 -12.79 -6.34
N TYR A 443 17.58 -13.08 -7.29
CA TYR A 443 16.21 -12.55 -7.29
C TYR A 443 15.40 -13.14 -6.15
N MET A 444 14.48 -12.34 -5.60
CA MET A 444 13.58 -12.79 -4.54
C MET A 444 12.84 -14.07 -4.93
N THR A 445 12.96 -15.06 -4.07
CA THR A 445 12.22 -16.32 -4.15
C THR A 445 10.78 -16.15 -3.65
N GLY A 446 9.90 -17.11 -3.97
CA GLY A 446 8.54 -17.13 -3.43
C GLY A 446 8.50 -17.13 -1.90
N GLU A 447 9.50 -17.73 -1.24
CA GLU A 447 9.64 -17.71 0.22
C GLU A 447 9.89 -16.31 0.75
N GLU A 448 10.86 -15.59 0.19
CA GLU A 448 11.22 -14.24 0.63
C GLU A 448 10.08 -13.25 0.39
N ILE A 449 9.35 -13.38 -0.72
CA ILE A 449 8.16 -12.56 -1.02
C ILE A 449 7.10 -12.77 0.06
N VAL A 450 6.77 -14.03 0.38
CA VAL A 450 5.74 -14.37 1.37
C VAL A 450 6.14 -13.89 2.77
N LYS A 451 7.38 -14.13 3.19
CA LYS A 451 7.87 -13.69 4.50
C LYS A 451 7.83 -12.16 4.63
N THR A 452 8.30 -11.46 3.60
CA THR A 452 8.28 -9.99 3.54
C THR A 452 6.84 -9.45 3.59
N LEU A 453 5.92 -10.06 2.84
CA LEU A 453 4.51 -9.69 2.85
C LEU A 453 3.91 -9.81 4.26
N ILE A 454 4.12 -10.94 4.94
CA ILE A 454 3.57 -11.17 6.28
C ILE A 454 4.16 -10.21 7.32
N ASP A 455 5.46 -9.91 7.25
CA ASP A 455 6.11 -8.92 8.10
C ASP A 455 5.50 -7.53 7.95
N ILE A 456 5.29 -7.09 6.71
CA ILE A 456 4.73 -5.78 6.40
C ILE A 456 3.25 -5.69 6.84
N VAL A 457 2.44 -6.71 6.53
CA VAL A 457 1.00 -6.72 6.84
C VAL A 457 0.76 -6.71 8.36
N ALA A 458 1.58 -7.47 9.12
CA ALA A 458 1.52 -7.47 10.59
C ALA A 458 1.84 -6.11 11.22
N ASN A 459 2.51 -5.21 10.48
CA ASN A 459 2.86 -3.86 10.90
C ASN A 459 1.98 -2.77 10.26
N ASN A 460 0.79 -3.12 9.79
CA ASN A 460 -0.19 -2.23 9.14
C ASN A 460 0.20 -1.76 7.72
N GLY A 461 1.27 -2.30 7.14
CA GLY A 461 1.74 -1.90 5.82
C GLY A 461 1.02 -2.58 4.66
N ASN A 462 1.22 -2.04 3.47
CA ASN A 462 1.08 -2.77 2.20
C ASN A 462 2.47 -3.03 1.60
N PHE A 463 2.62 -4.12 0.87
CA PHE A 463 3.84 -4.47 0.15
C PHE A 463 3.65 -4.24 -1.36
N LEU A 464 4.43 -3.32 -1.91
CA LEU A 464 4.47 -3.01 -3.33
C LEU A 464 5.77 -3.58 -3.93
N LEU A 465 5.71 -4.83 -4.40
CA LEU A 465 6.87 -5.54 -4.93
C LEU A 465 7.10 -5.18 -6.39
N ASP A 466 8.31 -4.75 -6.72
CA ASP A 466 8.66 -4.32 -8.07
C ASP A 466 9.20 -5.44 -8.96
N ILE A 467 8.77 -5.41 -10.22
CA ILE A 467 9.41 -6.13 -11.33
C ILE A 467 10.04 -5.14 -12.32
N GLY A 468 11.15 -5.55 -12.92
CA GLY A 468 11.81 -4.85 -14.02
C GLY A 468 11.70 -5.65 -15.33
N PRO A 469 10.74 -5.33 -16.22
CA PRO A 469 10.67 -5.93 -17.56
C PRO A 469 11.82 -5.47 -18.47
N ALA A 470 12.22 -6.32 -19.41
CA ALA A 470 13.23 -6.00 -20.43
C ALA A 470 12.67 -5.01 -21.47
N GLY A 471 13.54 -4.31 -22.21
CA GLY A 471 13.12 -3.31 -23.21
C GLY A 471 12.23 -3.84 -24.36
N ASP A 472 12.18 -5.16 -24.54
CA ASP A 472 11.26 -5.82 -25.48
C ASP A 472 9.88 -6.13 -24.88
N GLY A 473 9.65 -5.88 -23.59
CA GLY A 473 8.39 -6.12 -22.89
C GLY A 473 8.27 -7.47 -22.20
N SER A 474 9.26 -8.35 -22.33
CA SER A 474 9.29 -9.63 -21.61
C SER A 474 9.64 -9.44 -20.13
N ILE A 475 8.96 -10.19 -19.26
CA ILE A 475 9.28 -10.26 -17.83
C ILE A 475 10.25 -11.44 -17.63
N PRO A 476 11.43 -11.25 -17.01
CA PRO A 476 12.39 -12.33 -16.76
C PRO A 476 11.74 -13.57 -16.11
N ALA A 477 12.07 -14.76 -16.62
CA ALA A 477 11.44 -16.01 -16.18
C ALA A 477 11.61 -16.26 -14.67
N ILE A 478 12.75 -15.84 -14.10
CA ILE A 478 13.01 -15.95 -12.67
C ILE A 478 12.04 -15.10 -11.82
N MET A 479 11.72 -13.87 -12.26
CA MET A 479 10.71 -13.03 -11.60
C MET A 479 9.34 -13.68 -11.68
N GLN A 480 8.95 -14.18 -12.86
CA GLN A 480 7.67 -14.88 -13.03
C GLN A 480 7.56 -16.11 -12.12
N LYS A 481 8.63 -16.87 -11.98
CA LYS A 481 8.69 -18.04 -11.10
C LYS A 481 8.50 -17.64 -9.63
N GLY A 482 9.24 -16.65 -9.15
CA GLY A 482 9.13 -16.16 -7.77
C GLY A 482 7.71 -15.68 -7.45
N LEU A 483 7.11 -14.89 -8.35
CA LEU A 483 5.74 -14.41 -8.23
C LEU A 483 4.71 -15.54 -8.18
N ARG A 484 4.79 -16.52 -9.10
CA ARG A 484 3.84 -17.66 -9.12
C ARG A 484 4.01 -18.56 -7.90
N ASP A 485 5.25 -18.76 -7.43
CA ASP A 485 5.53 -19.55 -6.22
C ASP A 485 4.93 -18.89 -4.96
N ALA A 486 5.09 -17.57 -4.83
CA ALA A 486 4.47 -16.79 -3.76
C ALA A 486 2.94 -16.82 -3.86
N GLY A 487 2.39 -16.54 -5.05
CA GLY A 487 0.95 -16.50 -5.27
C GLY A 487 0.25 -17.82 -5.03
N ALA A 488 0.91 -18.95 -5.30
CA ALA A 488 0.40 -20.27 -4.93
C ALA A 488 0.23 -20.45 -3.41
N TRP A 489 1.12 -19.86 -2.60
CA TRP A 489 0.95 -19.84 -1.15
C TRP A 489 -0.13 -18.83 -0.73
N ILE A 490 -0.09 -17.60 -1.26
CA ILE A 490 -1.02 -16.50 -0.93
C ILE A 490 -2.47 -16.93 -1.17
N ARG A 491 -2.77 -17.63 -2.27
CA ARG A 491 -4.13 -18.12 -2.57
C ARG A 491 -4.72 -18.98 -1.46
N GLY A 492 -3.92 -19.84 -0.83
CA GLY A 492 -4.36 -20.69 0.28
C GLY A 492 -4.50 -19.97 1.62
N HIS A 493 -3.97 -18.75 1.72
CA HIS A 493 -3.84 -17.98 2.97
C HIS A 493 -4.55 -16.62 2.93
N ASN A 494 -5.35 -16.39 1.88
CA ASN A 494 -5.88 -15.06 1.55
C ASN A 494 -6.70 -14.43 2.70
N GLU A 495 -7.43 -15.23 3.47
CA GLU A 495 -8.29 -14.81 4.59
C GLU A 495 -7.50 -14.22 5.77
N ALA A 496 -6.23 -14.61 5.89
CA ALA A 496 -5.32 -14.16 6.94
C ALA A 496 -4.42 -13.00 6.48
N ILE A 497 -4.54 -12.55 5.23
CA ILE A 497 -3.74 -11.48 4.63
C ILE A 497 -4.65 -10.32 4.23
N PHE A 498 -5.54 -10.54 3.28
CA PHE A 498 -6.40 -9.50 2.73
C PHE A 498 -7.57 -9.22 3.65
N ASN A 499 -8.08 -7.98 3.60
CA ASN A 499 -9.15 -7.50 4.49
C ASN A 499 -8.84 -7.59 6.00
N THR A 500 -7.60 -7.92 6.37
CA THR A 500 -7.15 -7.92 7.76
C THR A 500 -6.73 -6.54 8.24
N THR A 501 -6.56 -6.39 9.54
CA THR A 501 -5.82 -5.33 10.21
C THR A 501 -4.66 -5.92 11.00
N TYR A 502 -3.72 -5.07 11.39
CA TYR A 502 -2.64 -5.43 12.31
C TYR A 502 -3.16 -5.72 13.72
N TRP A 503 -2.37 -6.44 14.51
CA TRP A 503 -2.63 -6.58 15.92
C TRP A 503 -2.12 -5.37 16.71
N SER A 504 -3.04 -4.64 17.35
CA SER A 504 -2.72 -3.34 17.97
C SER A 504 -1.83 -3.42 19.21
N VAL A 505 -1.58 -4.63 19.74
CA VAL A 505 -0.75 -4.84 20.94
C VAL A 505 0.72 -5.04 20.56
N THR A 506 0.99 -5.87 19.56
CA THR A 506 2.33 -6.19 19.07
C THR A 506 2.20 -6.79 17.66
N ALA A 507 3.18 -6.54 16.80
CA ALA A 507 3.28 -7.23 15.52
C ALA A 507 3.71 -8.71 15.69
N GLY A 508 4.21 -9.09 16.87
CA GLY A 508 4.89 -10.36 17.14
C GLY A 508 6.40 -10.26 16.94
N ALA A 509 7.16 -11.04 17.70
CA ALA A 509 8.59 -11.20 17.53
C ALA A 509 8.89 -12.53 16.82
N ASP A 510 10.02 -12.61 16.11
CA ASP A 510 10.40 -13.82 15.37
C ASP A 510 10.31 -15.09 16.24
N PRO A 511 9.64 -16.15 15.74
CA PRO A 511 9.11 -16.33 14.38
C PRO A 511 7.65 -15.89 14.18
N LEU A 512 7.02 -15.22 15.14
CA LEU A 512 5.57 -14.97 15.14
C LEU A 512 5.19 -13.63 14.50
N ARG A 513 4.08 -13.63 13.76
CA ARG A 513 3.39 -12.44 13.26
C ARG A 513 1.88 -12.57 13.47
N TYR A 514 1.18 -11.43 13.54
CA TYR A 514 -0.26 -11.42 13.79
C TYR A 514 -1.03 -10.51 12.85
N THR A 515 -2.19 -11.00 12.41
CA THR A 515 -3.21 -10.21 11.73
C THR A 515 -4.59 -10.52 12.34
N ALA A 516 -5.57 -9.66 12.10
CA ALA A 516 -6.90 -9.84 12.65
C ALA A 516 -7.98 -9.33 11.69
N THR A 517 -9.18 -9.90 11.80
CA THR A 517 -10.40 -9.37 11.20
C THR A 517 -11.41 -9.06 12.31
N ALA A 518 -12.62 -8.63 11.93
CA ALA A 518 -13.73 -8.55 12.87
C ALA A 518 -14.18 -9.94 13.39
N ASP A 519 -13.77 -11.02 12.72
CA ASP A 519 -14.30 -12.38 12.90
C ASP A 519 -13.27 -13.39 13.40
N ALA A 520 -11.98 -13.10 13.22
CA ALA A 520 -10.91 -14.01 13.57
C ALA A 520 -9.62 -13.29 13.95
N PHE A 521 -8.77 -14.02 14.64
CA PHE A 521 -7.37 -13.67 14.88
C PHE A 521 -6.46 -14.69 14.21
N TYR A 522 -5.42 -14.22 13.52
CA TYR A 522 -4.48 -15.09 12.83
C TYR A 522 -3.10 -15.02 13.47
N ILE A 523 -2.51 -16.19 13.65
CA ILE A 523 -1.15 -16.39 14.14
C ILE A 523 -0.35 -16.97 12.99
N HIS A 524 0.71 -16.27 12.58
CA HIS A 524 1.63 -16.72 11.56
C HIS A 524 2.94 -17.14 12.21
N HIS A 525 3.40 -18.34 11.90
CA HIS A 525 4.73 -18.82 12.24
C HIS A 525 5.61 -18.78 10.99
N VAL A 526 6.56 -17.85 10.97
CA VAL A 526 7.51 -17.62 9.88
C VAL A 526 8.57 -18.73 9.89
N GLY A 527 8.67 -19.47 8.78
CA GLY A 527 9.49 -20.67 8.69
C GLY A 527 8.83 -21.90 9.32
N LYS A 528 9.43 -23.07 9.08
CA LYS A 528 8.86 -24.36 9.50
C LYS A 528 8.84 -24.49 11.03
N PRO A 529 7.67 -24.70 11.66
CA PRO A 529 7.58 -24.91 13.10
C PRO A 529 8.04 -26.32 13.49
N GLY A 530 8.31 -26.52 14.78
CA GLY A 530 8.38 -27.86 15.37
C GLY A 530 6.98 -28.42 15.68
N GLY A 531 6.92 -29.60 16.32
CA GLY A 531 5.65 -30.19 16.78
C GLY A 531 4.97 -29.43 17.92
N VAL A 532 5.62 -28.41 18.48
CA VAL A 532 5.08 -27.52 19.51
C VAL A 532 5.44 -26.09 19.18
N VAL A 533 4.46 -25.18 19.25
CA VAL A 533 4.66 -23.74 19.11
C VAL A 533 4.10 -23.06 20.35
N ASP A 534 4.95 -22.33 21.06
CA ASP A 534 4.55 -21.48 22.19
C ASP A 534 4.24 -20.07 21.68
N ILE A 535 3.07 -19.54 22.05
CA ILE A 535 2.65 -18.18 21.74
C ILE A 535 2.70 -17.37 23.05
N PRO A 536 3.79 -16.63 23.29
CA PRO A 536 3.98 -15.89 24.54
C PRO A 536 3.22 -14.56 24.55
N ASP A 537 2.77 -14.10 23.38
CA ASP A 537 2.06 -12.83 23.24
C ASP A 537 0.60 -12.94 23.70
N PRO A 538 0.00 -11.83 24.20
CA PRO A 538 -1.37 -11.79 24.68
C PRO A 538 -2.39 -11.77 23.52
N VAL A 539 -2.58 -12.91 22.85
CA VAL A 539 -3.55 -13.06 21.77
C VAL A 539 -4.99 -13.18 22.31
N PRO A 540 -6.04 -12.82 21.54
CA PRO A 540 -7.42 -12.78 22.02
C PRO A 540 -8.09 -14.17 22.09
N TYR A 541 -7.38 -15.16 22.64
CA TYR A 541 -7.83 -16.54 22.85
C TYR A 541 -8.63 -16.69 24.15
N LEU A 542 -9.79 -17.33 24.08
CA LEU A 542 -10.55 -17.78 25.25
C LEU A 542 -10.49 -19.31 25.42
N PRO A 543 -10.45 -19.85 26.66
CA PRO A 543 -10.52 -21.29 26.89
C PRO A 543 -11.69 -21.95 26.16
N GLY A 544 -11.39 -22.92 25.30
CA GLY A 544 -12.35 -23.63 24.46
C GLY A 544 -12.54 -23.06 23.04
N ASP A 545 -11.83 -21.98 22.68
CA ASP A 545 -11.84 -21.49 21.31
C ASP A 545 -11.15 -22.52 20.42
N ARG A 546 -11.71 -22.72 19.23
CA ARG A 546 -11.14 -23.63 18.24
C ARG A 546 -10.02 -22.91 17.51
N VAL A 547 -8.91 -23.60 17.31
CA VAL A 547 -7.82 -23.11 16.49
C VAL A 547 -7.68 -24.01 15.27
N LYS A 548 -7.73 -23.43 14.08
CA LYS A 548 -7.69 -24.14 12.80
C LYS A 548 -6.44 -23.78 12.01
N VAL A 549 -5.96 -24.69 11.17
CA VAL A 549 -4.90 -24.40 10.20
C VAL A 549 -5.49 -23.63 9.02
N VAL A 550 -4.82 -22.55 8.60
CA VAL A 550 -5.11 -21.80 7.39
C VAL A 550 -4.07 -22.17 6.34
N GLY A 551 -4.50 -22.48 5.12
CA GLY A 551 -3.61 -22.91 4.03
C GLY A 551 -3.02 -24.31 4.15
N GLY A 552 -2.18 -24.63 3.16
CA GLY A 552 -1.51 -25.93 3.04
C GLY A 552 -2.47 -27.12 2.83
N THR A 553 -1.91 -28.33 2.90
CA THR A 553 -2.67 -29.58 2.79
C THR A 553 -3.50 -29.89 4.04
N ALA A 554 -3.23 -29.19 5.14
CA ALA A 554 -3.90 -29.38 6.42
C ALA A 554 -5.00 -28.33 6.70
N HIS A 555 -5.29 -27.44 5.75
CA HIS A 555 -6.30 -26.37 5.88
C HIS A 555 -7.61 -26.86 6.52
N GLY A 556 -8.14 -26.07 7.46
CA GLY A 556 -9.37 -26.37 8.20
C GLY A 556 -9.21 -27.41 9.31
N SER A 557 -8.06 -28.09 9.43
CA SER A 557 -7.81 -29.02 10.53
C SER A 557 -7.74 -28.27 11.86
N GLU A 558 -8.46 -28.74 12.86
CA GLU A 558 -8.36 -28.23 14.22
C GLU A 558 -7.05 -28.72 14.89
N ILE A 559 -6.36 -27.82 15.58
CA ILE A 559 -5.14 -28.13 16.33
C ILE A 559 -5.41 -28.13 17.81
N ARG A 560 -4.74 -29.05 18.52
CA ARG A 560 -4.85 -29.12 19.97
C ARG A 560 -4.13 -27.92 20.59
N THR A 561 -4.87 -27.15 21.37
CA THR A 561 -4.32 -26.04 22.14
C THR A 561 -4.20 -26.41 23.62
N LYS A 562 -3.21 -25.81 24.28
CA LYS A 562 -3.10 -25.81 25.74
C LYS A 562 -3.01 -24.36 26.19
N TRP A 563 -3.97 -23.95 27.01
CA TRP A 563 -3.94 -22.64 27.65
C TRP A 563 -2.77 -22.58 28.66
N THR A 564 -1.91 -21.57 28.53
CA THR A 564 -0.70 -21.41 29.37
C THR A 564 -0.73 -20.17 30.23
N GLY A 565 -1.76 -19.34 30.07
CA GLY A 565 -1.95 -18.10 30.79
C GLY A 565 -2.85 -17.14 30.01
N PRO A 566 -3.17 -15.98 30.56
CA PRO A 566 -4.06 -15.00 29.92
C PRO A 566 -3.58 -14.60 28.53
N GLY A 567 -4.35 -14.96 27.51
CA GLY A 567 -4.03 -14.78 26.10
C GLY A 567 -2.76 -15.48 25.61
N THR A 568 -2.10 -16.31 26.41
CA THR A 568 -0.97 -17.13 25.95
C THR A 568 -1.43 -18.56 25.72
N LEU A 569 -0.95 -19.17 24.64
CA LEU A 569 -1.36 -20.50 24.25
C LEU A 569 -0.19 -21.30 23.68
N ARG A 570 -0.27 -22.61 23.87
CA ARG A 570 0.62 -23.57 23.24
C ARG A 570 -0.15 -24.37 22.20
N LEU A 571 0.37 -24.40 20.98
CA LEU A 571 -0.10 -25.25 19.89
C LEU A 571 0.67 -26.56 19.89
N VAL A 572 -0.04 -27.68 19.84
CA VAL A 572 0.55 -29.00 19.61
C VAL A 572 0.23 -29.42 18.18
N LEU A 573 1.25 -29.41 17.33
CA LEU A 573 1.14 -29.59 15.90
C LEU A 573 1.44 -31.06 15.53
N PRO A 574 0.48 -31.80 14.96
CA PRO A 574 0.76 -33.10 14.36
C PRO A 574 1.71 -32.98 13.16
N ASP A 575 2.45 -34.03 12.84
CA ASP A 575 3.39 -34.06 11.70
C ASP A 575 2.72 -33.64 10.38
N LYS A 576 1.46 -34.04 10.15
CA LYS A 576 0.70 -33.64 8.96
C LYS A 576 0.49 -32.12 8.82
N VAL A 577 0.54 -31.37 9.93
CA VAL A 577 0.45 -29.90 9.93
C VAL A 577 1.83 -29.30 9.73
N VAL A 578 2.84 -29.83 10.43
CA VAL A 578 4.24 -29.38 10.31
C VAL A 578 4.78 -29.57 8.87
N GLU A 579 4.45 -30.69 8.24
CA GLU A 579 4.82 -30.99 6.84
C GLU A 579 3.80 -30.49 5.82
N GLY A 580 2.67 -29.96 6.29
CA GLY A 580 1.51 -29.66 5.45
C GLY A 580 1.55 -28.32 4.72
N ASP A 581 2.59 -27.51 4.95
CA ASP A 581 2.72 -26.18 4.35
C ASP A 581 4.17 -25.82 4.06
N ARG A 582 4.39 -24.61 3.54
CA ARG A 582 5.68 -24.03 3.22
C ARG A 582 5.73 -22.56 3.57
N TYR A 583 6.94 -22.02 3.75
CA TYR A 583 7.25 -20.60 4.02
C TYR A 583 6.74 -20.07 5.36
N VAL A 584 5.43 -20.05 5.57
CA VAL A 584 4.76 -19.53 6.78
C VAL A 584 3.55 -20.43 7.08
N TRP A 585 3.42 -20.85 8.34
CA TRP A 585 2.29 -21.66 8.82
C TRP A 585 1.31 -20.73 9.53
N THR A 586 0.04 -20.80 9.17
CA THR A 586 -0.97 -19.88 9.71
C THR A 586 -2.06 -20.61 10.49
N PHE A 587 -2.46 -20.02 11.62
CA PHE A 587 -3.47 -20.58 12.51
C PHE A 587 -4.54 -19.53 12.82
N GLU A 588 -5.80 -19.91 12.72
CA GLU A 588 -6.96 -19.05 12.94
C GLU A 588 -7.59 -19.36 14.31
N ILE A 589 -7.80 -18.32 15.13
CA ILE A 589 -8.73 -18.34 16.27
C ILE A 589 -10.03 -17.68 15.82
N GLU A 590 -11.08 -18.50 15.64
CA GLU A 590 -12.40 -18.04 15.21
C GLU A 590 -13.17 -17.42 16.39
N TYR A 591 -13.75 -16.22 16.22
CA TYR A 591 -14.55 -15.54 17.26
C TYR A 591 -15.99 -16.09 17.32
N VAL A 592 -16.12 -17.34 17.74
CA VAL A 592 -17.41 -18.07 17.80
C VAL A 592 -18.30 -17.70 18.99
N ARG A 593 -17.74 -17.14 20.07
CA ARG A 593 -18.44 -16.87 21.34
C ARG A 593 -18.56 -15.38 21.67
#